data_AF-A0A4S0R5V0-F1
#
_entry.id   AF-A0A4S0R5V0-F1
#
_cell.length_a   1.000
_cell.length_b   1.000
_cell.length_c   1.000
_cell.angle_alpha   90.00
_cell.angle_beta   90.00
_cell.angle_gamma   90.00
#
_symmetry.space_group_name_H-M   'P 1'
#
loop_
_entity.id
_entity.type
_entity.pdbx_description
1 polymer ?
#
loop_
_entity_poly.entity_id
_entity_poly.type
_entity_poly.pdbx_seq_one_letter_code
_entity_poly.pdbx_strand_id
1 'polypeptide(L)'
;MKHHFALGDPVVHPAERPAYIKRFVEAAGDPWFVQIGADTARVLAGLGYRINRLGIDTRLHLPAHNFSGKRNETVRYSERWLSKNGFSFEEDRRNIFLDEIARLSENWRGERIVKRWEMGFLN
;
A
#
# COMPACT_ATOMS: atom_id res chain seq x y z
N MET A 1 -6.39 -27.09 4.66
CA MET A 1 -7.47 -26.11 4.38
C MET A 1 -6.89 -25.03 3.50
N LYS A 2 -7.52 -24.72 2.36
CA LYS A 2 -7.06 -23.66 1.45
C LYS A 2 -7.87 -22.40 1.79
N HIS A 3 -7.24 -21.42 2.42
CA HIS A 3 -7.85 -20.13 2.67
C HIS A 3 -7.62 -19.23 1.46
N HIS A 4 -8.67 -18.59 0.97
CA HIS A 4 -8.57 -17.59 -0.10
C HIS A 4 -8.40 -16.21 0.55
N PHE A 5 -7.39 -15.46 0.11
CA PHE A 5 -7.18 -14.08 0.55
C PHE A 5 -7.42 -13.14 -0.61
N ALA A 6 -8.32 -12.17 -0.43
CA ALA A 6 -8.51 -11.05 -1.34
C ALA A 6 -7.73 -9.83 -0.82
N LEU A 7 -6.87 -9.29 -1.67
CA LEU A 7 -6.05 -8.12 -1.34
C LEU A 7 -6.69 -6.86 -1.93
N GLY A 8 -6.96 -5.88 -1.06
CA GLY A 8 -7.51 -4.59 -1.44
C GLY A 8 -9.00 -4.60 -1.76
N ASP A 9 -9.50 -3.43 -2.14
CA ASP A 9 -10.88 -3.27 -2.59
C ASP A 9 -11.06 -3.85 -4.00
N PRO A 10 -12.24 -4.43 -4.32
CA PRO A 10 -12.55 -4.83 -5.69
C PRO A 10 -12.43 -3.65 -6.66
N VAL A 11 -11.66 -3.85 -7.73
CA VAL A 11 -11.45 -2.87 -8.81
C VAL A 11 -12.61 -2.96 -9.80
N VAL A 12 -13.73 -2.38 -9.38
CA VAL A 12 -15.01 -2.39 -10.11
C VAL A 12 -15.72 -1.07 -9.85
N HIS A 13 -16.65 -0.68 -10.73
CA HIS A 13 -17.48 0.49 -10.51
C HIS A 13 -18.12 0.45 -9.10
N PRO A 14 -18.07 1.54 -8.31
CA PRO A 14 -18.48 1.50 -6.89
C PRO A 14 -19.90 0.94 -6.66
N ALA A 15 -20.83 1.23 -7.57
CA ALA A 15 -22.21 0.74 -7.48
C ALA A 15 -22.34 -0.79 -7.64
N GLU A 16 -21.42 -1.44 -8.35
CA GLU A 16 -21.45 -2.88 -8.60
C GLU A 16 -20.69 -3.69 -7.53
N ARG A 17 -19.88 -3.00 -6.70
CA ARG A 17 -19.03 -3.61 -5.69
C ARG A 17 -19.79 -4.58 -4.76
N PRO A 18 -21.00 -4.29 -4.25
CA PRO A 18 -21.72 -5.22 -3.39
C PRO A 18 -22.05 -6.55 -4.07
N ALA A 19 -22.54 -6.49 -5.32
CA ALA A 19 -22.87 -7.68 -6.09
C ALA A 19 -21.60 -8.50 -6.42
N TYR A 20 -20.50 -7.82 -6.74
CA TYR A 20 -19.23 -8.47 -7.04
C TYR A 20 -18.63 -9.21 -5.82
N ILE A 21 -18.65 -8.56 -4.65
CA ILE A 21 -18.21 -9.17 -3.39
C ILE A 21 -19.05 -10.41 -3.08
N LYS A 22 -20.38 -10.32 -3.19
CA LYS A 22 -21.27 -11.44 -2.91
C LYS A 22 -20.95 -12.65 -3.79
N ARG A 23 -20.80 -12.43 -5.10
CA ARG A 23 -20.43 -13.50 -6.06
C ARG A 23 -19.07 -14.12 -5.73
N PHE A 24 -18.10 -13.30 -5.31
CA PHE A 24 -16.79 -13.81 -4.92
C PHE A 24 -16.86 -14.65 -3.63
N VAL A 25 -17.62 -14.22 -2.62
CA VAL A 25 -17.84 -15.00 -1.39
C VAL A 25 -18.52 -16.33 -1.71
N GLU A 26 -19.55 -16.33 -2.55
CA GLU A 26 -20.24 -17.55 -3.00
C GLU A 26 -19.28 -18.52 -3.71
N ALA A 27 -18.42 -18.01 -4.58
CA ALA A 27 -17.46 -18.83 -5.33
C ALA A 27 -16.28 -19.34 -4.47
N ALA A 28 -15.81 -18.53 -3.52
CA ALA A 28 -14.64 -18.83 -2.70
C ALA A 28 -14.96 -19.51 -1.35
N GLY A 29 -16.25 -19.56 -0.97
CA GLY A 29 -16.76 -20.16 0.26
C GLY A 29 -16.61 -19.24 1.46
N ASP A 30 -15.40 -19.13 2.00
CA ASP A 30 -15.08 -18.32 3.17
C ASP A 30 -13.75 -17.56 2.98
N PRO A 31 -13.69 -16.62 2.01
CA PRO A 31 -12.48 -15.86 1.76
C PRO A 31 -12.23 -14.82 2.86
N TRP A 32 -10.96 -14.51 3.10
CA TRP A 32 -10.52 -13.43 3.99
C TRP A 32 -10.18 -12.20 3.15
N PHE A 33 -10.52 -11.02 3.65
CA PHE A 33 -10.26 -9.75 2.98
C PHE A 33 -9.23 -8.93 3.74
N VAL A 34 -8.20 -8.46 3.06
CA VAL A 34 -7.04 -7.79 3.66
C VAL A 34 -6.82 -6.43 2.98
N GLN A 35 -6.52 -5.40 3.78
CA GLN A 35 -6.29 -4.02 3.30
C GLN A 35 -7.46 -3.43 2.49
N ILE A 36 -8.69 -3.68 2.94
CA ILE A 36 -9.90 -3.12 2.34
C ILE A 36 -10.26 -1.74 2.92
N GLY A 37 -10.92 -0.93 2.10
CA GLY A 37 -11.50 0.34 2.51
C GLY A 37 -12.83 0.16 3.26
N ALA A 38 -13.29 1.27 3.83
CA ALA A 38 -14.51 1.31 4.65
C ALA A 38 -15.78 0.89 3.89
N ASP A 39 -15.86 1.19 2.58
CA ASP A 39 -17.03 0.82 1.77
C ASP A 39 -17.16 -0.69 1.61
N THR A 40 -16.06 -1.37 1.28
CA THR A 40 -15.99 -2.84 1.19
C THR A 40 -16.27 -3.48 2.53
N ALA A 41 -15.68 -2.94 3.61
CA ALA A 41 -15.91 -3.44 4.97
C ALA A 41 -17.39 -3.37 5.37
N ARG A 42 -18.12 -2.30 4.99
CA ARG A 42 -19.56 -2.17 5.22
C ARG A 42 -20.38 -3.25 4.49
N VAL A 43 -20.03 -3.54 3.23
CA VAL A 43 -20.67 -4.63 2.48
C VAL A 43 -20.45 -5.97 3.18
N LEU A 44 -19.19 -6.26 3.56
CA LEU A 44 -18.82 -7.52 4.19
C LEU A 44 -19.49 -7.70 5.56
N ALA A 45 -19.60 -6.65 6.36
CA ALA A 45 -20.34 -6.69 7.62
C ALA A 45 -21.81 -7.11 7.40
N GLY A 46 -22.44 -6.62 6.32
CA GLY A 46 -23.79 -7.05 5.91
C GLY A 46 -23.88 -8.51 5.47
N LEU A 47 -22.76 -9.14 5.12
CA LEU A 47 -22.64 -10.57 4.80
C LEU A 47 -22.24 -11.42 6.02
N GLY A 48 -22.16 -10.84 7.22
CA GLY A 48 -21.83 -11.55 8.46
C GLY A 48 -20.34 -11.61 8.79
N TYR A 49 -19.48 -10.93 8.03
CA TYR A 49 -18.06 -10.85 8.34
C TYR A 49 -17.80 -10.01 9.59
N ARG A 50 -16.79 -10.43 10.36
CA ARG A 50 -16.22 -9.60 11.43
C ARG A 50 -15.17 -8.67 10.84
N ILE A 51 -15.29 -7.38 11.14
CA ILE A 51 -14.39 -6.36 10.63
C ILE A 51 -13.41 -5.97 11.73
N ASN A 52 -12.11 -5.99 11.41
CA ASN A 52 -11.05 -5.49 12.28
C ASN A 52 -10.26 -4.38 11.57
N ARG A 53 -9.94 -3.30 12.30
CA ARG A 53 -9.10 -2.22 11.76
C ARG A 53 -7.63 -2.61 11.89
N LEU A 54 -6.99 -2.91 10.76
CA LEU A 54 -5.57 -3.29 10.70
C LEU A 54 -4.63 -2.08 10.81
N GLY A 55 -5.02 -0.93 10.27
CA GLY A 55 -4.17 0.26 10.21
C GLY A 55 -4.89 1.48 9.65
N ILE A 56 -4.11 2.49 9.29
CA ILE A 56 -4.60 3.71 8.63
C ILE A 56 -3.78 3.98 7.37
N ASP A 57 -4.44 4.43 6.31
CA ASP A 57 -3.78 4.94 5.12
C ASP A 57 -3.60 6.45 5.25
N THR A 58 -2.37 6.94 5.07
CA THR A 58 -2.09 8.37 5.03
C THR A 58 -2.22 8.86 3.58
N ARG A 59 -3.04 9.89 3.36
CA ARG A 59 -3.27 10.46 2.02
C ARG A 59 -2.80 11.90 1.96
N LEU A 60 -2.08 12.25 0.89
CA LEU A 60 -1.64 13.60 0.60
C LEU A 60 -2.41 14.12 -0.62
N HIS A 61 -3.26 15.13 -0.42
CA HIS A 61 -4.00 15.77 -1.52
C HIS A 61 -3.10 16.77 -2.26
N LEU A 62 -2.42 16.31 -3.31
CA LEU A 62 -1.37 17.06 -4.01
C LEU A 62 -1.81 18.46 -4.50
N PRO A 63 -2.98 18.66 -5.16
CA PRO A 63 -3.33 19.98 -5.68
C PRO A 63 -3.53 21.05 -4.59
N ALA A 64 -3.89 20.62 -3.37
CA ALA A 64 -4.12 21.49 -2.23
C ALA A 64 -2.91 21.57 -1.29
N HIS A 65 -1.84 20.81 -1.56
CA HIS A 65 -0.70 20.75 -0.67
C HIS A 65 0.41 21.69 -1.13
N ASN A 66 0.92 22.47 -0.20
CA ASN A 66 2.10 23.31 -0.39
C ASN A 66 3.14 22.92 0.67
N PHE A 67 4.34 22.55 0.22
CA PHE A 67 5.47 22.17 1.09
C PHE A 67 6.16 23.36 1.78
N SER A 68 5.59 24.57 1.71
CA SER A 68 6.02 25.74 2.48
C SER A 68 5.55 25.69 3.94
N GLY A 69 6.03 26.65 4.76
CA GLY A 69 5.63 26.81 6.15
C GLY A 69 6.31 25.87 7.15
N LYS A 70 6.11 26.12 8.45
CA LYS A 70 6.81 25.42 9.54
C LYS A 70 6.56 23.91 9.57
N ARG A 71 5.34 23.46 9.21
CA ARG A 71 4.97 22.02 9.22
C ARG A 71 5.79 21.18 8.25
N ASN A 72 6.32 21.78 7.19
CA ASN A 72 7.10 21.11 6.15
C ASN A 72 8.60 21.44 6.24
N GLU A 73 9.05 22.02 7.34
CA GLU A 73 10.44 22.45 7.52
C GLU A 73 11.41 21.27 7.40
N THR A 74 11.12 20.13 8.01
CA THR A 74 11.94 18.91 7.88
C THR A 74 12.05 18.44 6.43
N VAL A 75 10.95 18.45 5.67
CA VAL A 75 10.96 18.03 4.25
C VAL A 75 11.89 18.95 3.44
N ARG A 76 11.79 20.27 3.64
CA ARG A 76 12.65 21.23 2.94
C ARG A 76 14.13 21.12 3.33
N TYR A 77 14.43 20.85 4.60
CA TYR A 77 15.83 20.62 5.01
C TYR A 77 16.39 19.34 4.40
N SER A 78 15.62 18.25 4.37
CA SER A 78 16.03 17.00 3.73
C SER A 78 16.27 17.20 2.23
N GLU A 79 15.38 17.89 1.52
CA GLU A 79 15.55 18.23 0.11
C GLU A 79 16.86 19.00 -0.13
N ARG A 80 17.10 20.09 0.62
CA ARG A 80 18.34 20.87 0.51
C ARG A 80 19.59 20.05 0.81
N TRP A 81 19.52 19.18 1.82
CA TRP A 81 20.62 18.29 2.17
C TRP A 81 20.93 17.33 1.02
N LEU A 82 19.90 16.71 0.42
CA LEU A 82 20.07 15.82 -0.73
C LEU A 82 20.73 16.55 -1.91
N SER A 83 20.22 17.74 -2.27
CA SER A 83 20.82 18.53 -3.35
C SER A 83 22.26 18.94 -3.06
N LYS A 84 22.58 19.34 -1.82
CA LYS A 84 23.95 19.69 -1.41
C LYS A 84 24.92 18.50 -1.52
N ASN A 85 24.42 17.28 -1.33
CA ASN A 85 25.23 16.06 -1.44
C ASN A 85 25.21 15.44 -2.86
N GLY A 86 24.73 16.18 -3.86
CA GLY A 86 24.78 15.77 -5.26
C GLY A 86 23.74 14.74 -5.67
N PHE A 87 22.71 14.51 -4.86
CA PHE A 87 21.59 13.65 -5.25
C PHE A 87 20.65 14.39 -6.22
N SER A 88 20.23 13.69 -7.27
CA SER A 88 19.18 14.12 -8.19
C SER A 88 17.97 13.18 -8.13
N PHE A 89 16.82 13.68 -8.55
CA PHE A 89 15.59 12.92 -8.73
C PHE A 89 15.20 12.94 -10.20
N GLU A 90 14.94 11.77 -10.76
CA GLU A 90 14.57 11.63 -12.17
C GLU A 90 13.37 10.69 -12.29
N GLU A 91 12.41 11.05 -13.15
CA GLU A 91 11.36 10.14 -13.59
C GLU A 91 11.87 9.37 -14.80
N ASP A 92 12.23 8.10 -14.61
CA ASP A 92 12.62 7.27 -15.73
C ASP A 92 11.42 6.96 -16.62
N ARG A 93 11.61 7.13 -17.93
CA ARG A 93 10.59 6.91 -18.95
C ARG A 93 10.88 5.75 -19.88
N ARG A 94 12.01 5.02 -19.77
CA ARG A 94 12.31 3.80 -20.57
C ARG A 94 13.69 3.12 -20.29
N ASN A 95 14.56 3.65 -19.45
CA ASN A 95 15.95 3.17 -19.28
C ASN A 95 16.18 2.56 -17.89
N ILE A 96 15.33 1.60 -17.51
CA ILE A 96 15.40 0.98 -16.19
C ILE A 96 16.65 0.09 -16.13
N PHE A 97 17.63 0.48 -15.31
CA PHE A 97 18.80 -0.35 -15.00
C PHE A 97 18.42 -1.47 -14.03
N LEU A 98 17.78 -2.52 -14.54
CA LEU A 98 17.23 -3.63 -13.75
C LEU A 98 18.26 -4.26 -12.82
N ASP A 99 19.52 -4.39 -13.27
CA ASP A 99 20.60 -4.96 -12.46
C ASP A 99 20.97 -4.08 -11.26
N GLU A 100 20.98 -2.76 -11.43
CA GLU A 100 21.26 -1.83 -10.34
C GLU A 100 20.13 -1.83 -9.31
N ILE A 101 18.88 -1.88 -9.78
CA ILE A 101 17.70 -1.99 -8.92
C ILE A 101 17.72 -3.31 -8.16
N ALA A 102 18.05 -4.42 -8.84
CA ALA A 102 18.15 -5.73 -8.21
C ALA A 102 19.23 -5.75 -7.12
N ARG A 103 20.41 -5.19 -7.41
CA ARG A 103 21.50 -5.05 -6.43
C ARG A 103 21.10 -4.18 -5.25
N LEU A 104 20.46 -3.03 -5.49
CA LEU A 104 19.96 -2.14 -4.44
C LEU A 104 18.94 -2.86 -3.56
N SER A 105 18.00 -3.58 -4.17
CA SER A 105 17.00 -4.38 -3.46
C SER A 105 17.64 -5.48 -2.61
N GLU A 106 18.66 -6.17 -3.13
CA GLU A 106 19.37 -7.22 -2.40
C GLU A 106 20.10 -6.66 -1.18
N ASN A 107 20.89 -5.60 -1.38
CA ASN A 107 21.61 -4.94 -0.29
C ASN A 107 20.64 -4.46 0.80
N TRP A 108 19.54 -3.82 0.43
CA TRP A 108 18.55 -3.35 1.38
C TRP A 108 17.89 -4.48 2.16
N ARG A 109 17.53 -5.59 1.50
CA ARG A 109 16.96 -6.78 2.18
C ARG A 109 17.98 -7.44 3.11
N GLY A 110 19.25 -7.52 2.71
CA GLY A 110 20.34 -8.10 3.50
C GLY A 110 20.65 -7.30 4.77
N GLU A 111 20.51 -5.97 4.72
CA GLU A 111 20.74 -5.08 5.87
C GLU A 111 19.48 -4.88 6.74
N ARG A 112 18.30 -5.33 6.26
CA ARG A 112 17.05 -5.14 6.98
C ARG A 112 17.00 -6.04 8.21
N ILE A 113 17.14 -5.44 9.39
CA ILE A 113 16.98 -6.16 10.66
C ILE A 113 15.49 -6.50 10.86
N VAL A 114 15.05 -7.66 10.38
CA VAL A 114 13.70 -8.18 10.64
C VAL A 114 13.69 -8.84 12.02
N LYS A 115 13.41 -8.06 13.07
CA LYS A 115 13.38 -8.58 14.46
C LYS A 115 12.15 -9.43 14.81
N ARG A 116 11.11 -9.46 13.96
CA ARG A 116 9.85 -10.16 14.23
C ARG A 116 9.27 -10.83 12.98
N TRP A 117 8.65 -11.99 13.20
CA TRP A 117 7.91 -12.80 12.21
C TRP A 117 6.73 -12.07 11.54
N GLU A 118 6.33 -10.91 12.05
CA GLU A 118 5.17 -10.13 11.57
C GLU A 118 5.30 -9.68 10.09
N MET A 119 6.52 -9.65 9.53
CA MET A 119 6.77 -9.27 8.13
C MET A 119 6.87 -10.47 7.17
N GLY A 120 6.75 -11.72 7.65
CA GLY A 120 6.86 -12.92 6.80
C GLY A 120 5.66 -13.14 5.86
N PHE A 121 4.56 -12.42 6.06
CA PHE A 121 3.36 -12.54 5.21
C PHE A 121 3.47 -11.80 3.87
N LEU A 122 4.42 -10.86 3.74
CA LEU A 122 4.57 -10.00 2.56
C LEU A 122 5.91 -10.19 1.83
N ASN A 123 6.73 -11.14 2.27
CA ASN A 123 8.02 -11.48 1.67
C ASN A 123 7.95 -12.83 0.95
#